data_AF-A0A7T2VX99-F1
#
_entry.id   AF-A0A7T2VX99-F1
#
_cell.length_a   1.000
_cell.length_b   1.000
_cell.length_c   1.000
_cell.angle_alpha   90.00
_cell.angle_beta   90.00
_cell.angle_gamma   90.00
#
_symmetry.space_group_name_H-M   'P 1'
#
loop_
_entity.id
_entity.type
_entity.pdbx_description
1 polymer ?
#
loop_
_entity_poly.entity_id
_entity_poly.type
_entity_poly.pdbx_seq_one_letter_code
_entity_poly.pdbx_strand_id
1 'polypeptide(L)'
;MNHDPAQRTSTLPGWRAPAVGFDQPFEMLEACHERVLRMLALLDRLRVHLQTKGCDDSARQAARDILRYFDQAAPLHHEDEELHVFPPLLEQGDAQTVALVQRLQREHGLMNADWALARQPLLDMAEGRSQGFGAADEAVFERFAACYASHVENEERLAYPQARGLLPEATQAAMGREMAVRRGADLSRR
;
A
#
# COMPACT_ATOMS: atom_id res chain seq x y z
N MET A 1 -16.00 40.95 17.68
CA MET A 1 -16.40 39.89 16.73
C MET A 1 -15.15 39.11 16.40
N ASN A 2 -14.90 38.01 17.11
CA ASN A 2 -13.75 37.15 16.89
C ASN A 2 -14.07 36.22 15.72
N HIS A 3 -13.26 36.27 14.67
CA HIS A 3 -13.26 35.25 13.63
C HIS A 3 -12.37 34.10 14.07
N ASP A 4 -12.99 32.93 14.26
CA ASP A 4 -12.35 31.64 14.43
C ASP A 4 -12.03 31.06 13.04
N PRO A 5 -10.77 30.82 12.66
CA PRO A 5 -10.46 30.17 11.40
C PRO A 5 -10.53 28.65 11.61
N ALA A 6 -11.55 28.06 10.99
CA ALA A 6 -11.76 26.64 10.86
C ALA A 6 -10.45 25.87 10.59
N GLN A 7 -10.18 24.94 11.51
CA GLN A 7 -9.10 23.96 11.49
C GLN A 7 -9.21 23.12 10.21
N ARG A 8 -8.21 23.21 9.33
CA ARG A 8 -8.00 22.23 8.26
C ARG A 8 -7.06 21.17 8.78
N THR A 9 -7.61 20.06 9.26
CA THR A 9 -6.86 18.80 9.35
C THR A 9 -6.48 18.41 7.93
N SER A 10 -5.18 18.48 7.60
CA SER A 10 -4.69 18.05 6.30
C SER A 10 -4.63 16.52 6.26
N THR A 11 -5.78 15.87 6.18
CA THR A 11 -5.87 14.46 5.78
C THR A 11 -5.42 14.36 4.32
N LEU A 12 -4.35 13.61 4.05
CA LEU A 12 -3.90 13.35 2.69
C LEU A 12 -5.08 12.87 1.82
N PRO A 13 -5.35 13.48 0.66
CA PRO A 13 -6.47 13.11 -0.21
C PRO A 13 -6.40 11.63 -0.65
N GLY A 14 -7.23 10.78 -0.07
CA GLY A 14 -7.22 9.33 -0.34
C GLY A 14 -6.72 8.47 0.82
N TRP A 15 -6.21 9.07 1.89
CA TRP A 15 -6.07 8.40 3.17
C TRP A 15 -7.39 8.52 3.95
N ARG A 16 -8.12 7.41 4.09
CA ARG A 16 -9.07 7.25 5.21
C ARG A 16 -8.30 6.49 6.27
N ALA A 17 -8.15 7.06 7.46
CA ALA A 17 -7.57 6.33 8.59
C ALA A 17 -8.35 5.01 8.75
N PRO A 18 -7.66 3.86 8.93
CA PRO A 18 -8.33 2.62 9.24
C PRO A 18 -9.24 2.76 10.46
N ALA A 19 -10.20 1.85 10.60
CA ALA A 19 -11.01 1.76 11.81
C ALA A 19 -10.15 1.49 13.06
N VAL A 20 -8.95 0.92 12.85
CA VAL A 20 -7.91 0.74 13.85
C VAL A 20 -6.98 1.97 13.85
N GLY A 21 -6.81 2.59 15.02
CA GLY A 21 -5.91 3.71 15.19
C GLY A 21 -4.43 3.31 15.14
N PHE A 22 -3.56 4.30 15.04
CA PHE A 22 -2.09 4.11 15.05
C PHE A 22 -1.54 3.54 16.38
N ASP A 23 -2.39 3.37 17.39
CA ASP A 23 -2.02 2.76 18.66
C ASP A 23 -1.86 1.22 18.54
N GLN A 24 -2.20 0.66 17.38
CA GLN A 24 -2.12 -0.75 16.98
C GLN A 24 -1.45 -0.84 15.58
N PRO A 25 -0.11 -0.73 15.50
CA PRO A 25 0.60 -0.51 14.23
C PRO A 25 0.55 -1.72 13.28
N PHE A 26 0.52 -2.94 13.80
CA PHE A 26 0.43 -4.14 12.97
C PHE A 26 -0.98 -4.32 12.39
N GLU A 27 -2.02 -4.04 13.17
CA GLU A 27 -3.40 -4.04 12.69
C GLU A 27 -3.64 -2.94 11.64
N MET A 28 -2.94 -1.80 11.78
CA MET A 28 -2.88 -0.75 10.75
C MET A 28 -2.22 -1.23 9.45
N LEU A 29 -1.12 -1.99 9.55
CA LEU A 29 -0.45 -2.60 8.40
C LEU A 29 -1.34 -3.65 7.71
N GLU A 30 -1.99 -4.54 8.48
CA GLU A 30 -2.97 -5.50 7.95
C GLU A 30 -4.15 -4.80 7.25
N ALA A 31 -4.65 -3.68 7.81
CA ALA A 31 -5.67 -2.88 7.15
C ALA A 31 -5.18 -2.23 5.84
N CYS A 32 -3.88 -1.94 5.73
CA CYS A 32 -3.26 -1.52 4.48
C CYS A 32 -3.22 -2.69 3.48
N HIS A 33 -2.88 -3.91 3.89
CA HIS A 33 -2.96 -5.10 3.03
C HIS A 33 -4.36 -5.35 2.48
N GLU A 34 -5.40 -5.29 3.33
CA GLU A 34 -6.77 -5.41 2.83
C GLU A 34 -7.07 -4.38 1.74
N ARG A 35 -6.52 -3.17 1.88
CA ARG A 35 -6.70 -2.11 0.89
C ARG A 35 -5.91 -2.37 -0.38
N VAL A 36 -4.68 -2.86 -0.30
CA VAL A 36 -3.90 -3.33 -1.47
C VAL A 36 -4.72 -4.37 -2.23
N LEU A 37 -5.18 -5.42 -1.54
CA LEU A 37 -5.93 -6.52 -2.16
C LEU A 37 -7.24 -6.03 -2.82
N ARG A 38 -7.94 -5.07 -2.21
CA ARG A 38 -9.12 -4.44 -2.82
C ARG A 38 -8.79 -3.67 -4.11
N MET A 39 -7.64 -3.00 -4.18
CA MET A 39 -7.20 -2.28 -5.38
C MET A 39 -6.74 -3.22 -6.49
N LEU A 40 -6.08 -4.34 -6.15
CA LEU A 40 -5.76 -5.39 -7.10
C LEU A 40 -7.02 -6.05 -7.66
N ALA A 41 -8.01 -6.33 -6.81
CA ALA A 41 -9.32 -6.82 -7.26
C ALA A 41 -10.07 -5.79 -8.12
N LEU A 42 -9.87 -4.49 -7.89
CA LEU A 42 -10.43 -3.44 -8.74
C LEU A 42 -9.74 -3.40 -10.11
N LEU A 43 -8.42 -3.58 -10.15
CA LEU A 43 -7.65 -3.71 -11.40
C LEU A 43 -8.14 -4.90 -12.22
N ASP A 44 -8.38 -6.05 -11.60
CA ASP A 44 -8.90 -7.23 -12.30
C ASP A 44 -10.32 -6.99 -12.86
N ARG A 45 -11.22 -6.41 -12.05
CA ARG A 45 -12.56 -6.03 -12.52
C ARG A 45 -12.52 -5.01 -13.65
N LEU A 46 -11.57 -4.06 -13.63
CA LEU A 46 -11.39 -3.10 -14.70
C LEU A 46 -11.03 -3.81 -16.02
N ARG A 47 -10.07 -4.75 -15.98
CA ARG A 47 -9.68 -5.56 -17.16
C ARG A 47 -10.87 -6.30 -17.76
N VAL A 48 -11.68 -6.97 -16.93
CA VAL A 48 -12.91 -7.67 -17.35
C VAL A 48 -13.98 -6.71 -17.88
N HIS A 49 -14.16 -5.55 -17.24
CA HIS A 49 -15.13 -4.54 -17.66
C HIS A 49 -14.80 -4.00 -19.05
N LEU A 50 -13.53 -3.76 -19.36
CA LEU A 50 -13.10 -3.28 -20.67
C LEU A 50 -13.43 -4.27 -21.79
N GLN A 51 -13.31 -5.57 -21.54
CA GLN A 51 -13.62 -6.62 -22.52
C GLN A 51 -15.13 -6.75 -22.77
N THR A 52 -15.96 -6.45 -21.77
CA THR A 52 -17.40 -6.73 -21.81
C THR A 52 -18.27 -5.51 -22.07
N LYS A 53 -17.83 -4.33 -21.63
CA LYS A 53 -18.58 -3.06 -21.67
C LYS A 53 -17.81 -1.91 -22.33
N GLY A 54 -16.49 -2.06 -22.51
CA GLY A 54 -15.63 -1.00 -23.05
C GLY A 54 -15.22 0.03 -22.00
N CYS A 55 -14.51 1.07 -22.45
CA CYS A 55 -14.00 2.12 -21.58
C CYS A 55 -15.00 3.27 -21.44
N ASP A 56 -15.84 3.18 -20.40
CA ASP A 56 -16.78 4.21 -19.96
C ASP A 56 -16.22 5.04 -18.79
N ASP A 57 -17.02 5.97 -18.26
CA ASP A 57 -16.63 6.80 -17.12
C ASP A 57 -16.29 5.99 -15.86
N SER A 58 -16.93 4.82 -15.69
CA SER A 58 -16.65 3.91 -14.59
C SER A 58 -15.26 3.29 -14.72
N ALA A 59 -14.88 2.85 -15.93
CA ALA A 59 -13.54 2.33 -16.20
C ALA A 59 -12.46 3.38 -15.92
N ARG A 60 -12.68 4.63 -16.37
CA ARG A 60 -11.77 5.75 -16.12
C ARG A 60 -11.66 6.10 -14.64
N GLN A 61 -12.77 6.01 -13.91
CA GLN A 61 -12.78 6.26 -12.47
C GLN A 61 -12.02 5.15 -11.71
N ALA A 62 -12.22 3.89 -12.07
CA ALA A 62 -11.46 2.78 -11.49
C ALA A 62 -9.94 2.96 -11.70
N ALA A 63 -9.52 3.34 -12.92
CA ALA A 63 -8.11 3.63 -13.20
C ALA A 63 -7.56 4.75 -12.29
N ARG A 64 -8.30 5.86 -12.10
CA ARG A 64 -7.91 6.95 -11.18
C ARG A 64 -7.77 6.49 -9.74
N ASP A 65 -8.68 5.63 -9.26
CA ASP A 65 -8.64 5.13 -7.89
C ASP A 65 -7.45 4.18 -7.66
N ILE A 66 -7.13 3.31 -8.62
CA ILE A 66 -5.95 2.45 -8.61
C ILE A 66 -4.68 3.30 -8.60
N LEU A 67 -4.56 4.26 -9.53
CA LEU A 67 -3.42 5.19 -9.61
C LEU A 67 -3.17 5.90 -8.29
N ARG A 68 -4.22 6.52 -7.72
CA ARG A 68 -4.11 7.25 -6.46
C ARG A 68 -3.60 6.38 -5.32
N TYR A 69 -4.03 5.13 -5.25
CA TYR A 69 -3.60 4.23 -4.20
C TYR A 69 -2.12 3.85 -4.32
N PHE A 70 -1.71 3.35 -5.48
CA PHE A 70 -0.35 2.86 -5.65
C PHE A 70 0.69 4.00 -5.81
N ASP A 71 0.28 5.21 -6.21
CA ASP A 71 1.16 6.38 -6.23
C ASP A 71 1.40 6.97 -4.84
N GLN A 72 0.48 6.80 -3.89
CA GLN A 72 0.52 7.53 -2.62
C GLN A 72 0.56 6.64 -1.38
N ALA A 73 -0.31 5.63 -1.30
CA ALA A 73 -0.47 4.85 -0.07
C ALA A 73 0.48 3.64 -0.02
N ALA A 74 0.62 2.90 -1.13
CA ALA A 74 1.47 1.71 -1.16
C ALA A 74 2.96 2.02 -0.83
N PRO A 75 3.57 3.11 -1.34
CA PRO A 75 4.95 3.44 -0.98
C PRO A 75 5.15 3.71 0.51
N LEU A 76 4.18 4.39 1.15
CA LEU A 76 4.24 4.68 2.59
C LEU A 76 4.04 3.44 3.45
N HIS A 77 3.41 2.40 2.92
CA HIS A 77 3.25 1.11 3.60
C HIS A 77 4.56 0.33 3.57
N HIS A 78 5.18 0.16 2.40
CA HIS A 78 6.51 -0.45 2.29
C HIS A 78 7.54 0.31 3.14
N GLU A 79 7.49 1.65 3.13
CA GLU A 79 8.38 2.47 3.96
C GLU A 79 8.20 2.19 5.46
N ASP A 80 6.99 1.87 5.94
CA ASP A 80 6.77 1.54 7.36
C ASP A 80 7.45 0.21 7.71
N GLU A 81 7.38 -0.78 6.82
CA GLU A 81 8.00 -2.09 7.02
C GLU A 81 9.52 -2.01 7.00
N GLU A 82 10.07 -1.31 6.01
CA GLU A 82 11.51 -1.10 5.85
C GLU A 82 12.13 -0.38 7.06
N LEU A 83 11.37 0.52 7.71
CA LEU A 83 11.86 1.28 8.87
C LEU A 83 11.60 0.59 10.21
N HIS A 84 10.54 -0.20 10.34
CA HIS A 84 10.10 -0.67 11.65
C HIS A 84 9.96 -2.19 11.80
N VAL A 85 9.62 -2.90 10.72
CA VAL A 85 9.34 -4.34 10.76
C VAL A 85 10.57 -5.15 10.39
N PHE A 86 11.23 -4.80 9.29
CA PHE A 86 12.36 -5.56 8.75
C PHE A 86 13.66 -5.42 9.55
N PRO A 87 14.04 -4.23 10.08
CA PRO A 87 15.28 -4.09 10.84
C PRO A 87 15.43 -5.04 12.05
N PRO A 88 14.46 -5.17 12.98
CA PRO A 88 14.60 -6.07 14.11
C PRO A 88 14.68 -7.55 13.68
N LEU A 89 13.97 -7.93 12.62
CA LEU A 89 14.02 -9.29 12.06
C LEU A 89 15.39 -9.61 11.44
N LEU A 90 16.03 -8.64 10.79
CA LEU A 90 17.38 -8.80 10.24
C LEU A 90 18.45 -8.89 11.34
N GLU A 91 18.28 -8.15 12.43
CA GLU A 91 19.25 -8.09 13.51
C GLU A 91 19.18 -9.32 14.44
N GLN A 92 17.97 -9.80 14.72
CA GLN A 92 17.74 -10.80 15.78
C GLN A 92 17.14 -12.12 15.27
N GLY A 93 16.70 -12.16 14.02
CA GLY A 93 16.11 -13.35 13.41
C GLY A 93 17.13 -14.45 13.12
N ASP A 94 16.64 -15.68 13.00
CA ASP A 94 17.46 -16.79 12.52
C ASP A 94 17.72 -16.69 11.00
N ALA A 95 18.52 -17.62 10.45
CA ALA A 95 18.87 -17.60 9.04
C ALA A 95 17.65 -17.66 8.10
N GLN A 96 16.56 -18.31 8.51
CA GLN A 96 15.34 -18.40 7.70
C GLN A 96 14.60 -17.06 7.70
N THR A 97 14.51 -16.41 8.85
CA THR A 97 13.90 -15.08 9.02
C THR A 97 14.65 -14.03 8.23
N VAL A 98 15.98 -14.02 8.30
CA VAL A 98 16.82 -13.10 7.53
C VAL A 98 16.62 -13.32 6.02
N ALA A 99 16.59 -14.57 5.56
CA ALA A 99 16.36 -14.89 4.16
C ALA A 99 14.95 -14.48 3.68
N LEU A 100 13.94 -14.62 4.55
CA LEU A 100 12.59 -14.13 4.30
C LEU A 100 12.57 -12.61 4.13
N VAL A 101 13.15 -11.84 5.05
CA VAL A 101 13.16 -10.37 4.96
C VAL A 101 13.88 -9.90 3.71
N GLN A 102 15.05 -10.47 3.40
CA GLN A 102 15.76 -10.14 2.17
C GLN A 102 14.94 -10.45 0.91
N ARG A 103 14.08 -11.48 0.95
CA ARG A 103 13.13 -11.76 -0.13
C ARG A 103 12.06 -10.67 -0.21
N LEU A 104 11.44 -10.31 0.91
CA LEU A 104 10.41 -9.25 0.96
C LEU A 104 10.95 -7.91 0.43
N GLN A 105 12.15 -7.51 0.84
CA GLN A 105 12.80 -6.28 0.33
C GLN A 105 13.06 -6.33 -1.18
N ARG A 106 13.44 -7.49 -1.73
CA ARG A 106 13.57 -7.65 -3.18
C ARG A 106 12.21 -7.55 -3.87
N GLU A 107 11.17 -8.13 -3.28
CA GLU A 107 9.80 -8.06 -3.80
C GLU A 107 9.27 -6.62 -3.80
N HIS A 108 9.53 -5.79 -2.77
CA HIS A 108 9.27 -4.34 -2.82
C HIS A 108 9.90 -3.67 -4.05
N GLY A 109 11.17 -4.00 -4.36
CA GLY A 109 11.85 -3.52 -5.55
C GLY A 109 11.18 -3.95 -6.85
N LEU A 110 10.74 -5.21 -6.94
CA LEU A 110 10.02 -5.74 -8.10
C LEU A 110 8.65 -5.08 -8.27
N MET A 111 7.90 -4.89 -7.18
CA MET A 111 6.61 -4.20 -7.19
C MET A 111 6.75 -2.76 -7.64
N ASN A 112 7.78 -2.04 -7.18
CA ASN A 112 8.05 -0.68 -7.62
C ASN A 112 8.35 -0.61 -9.13
N ALA A 113 9.15 -1.55 -9.64
CA ALA A 113 9.46 -1.64 -11.07
C ALA A 113 8.22 -1.97 -11.91
N ASP A 114 7.43 -2.95 -11.47
CA ASP A 114 6.19 -3.34 -12.13
C ASP A 114 5.13 -2.23 -12.09
N TRP A 115 5.02 -1.50 -10.97
CA TRP A 115 4.15 -0.33 -10.88
C TRP A 115 4.55 0.75 -11.88
N ALA A 116 5.84 1.05 -12.03
CA ALA A 116 6.31 2.04 -13.01
C ALA A 116 5.84 1.73 -14.44
N LEU A 117 5.78 0.43 -14.79
CA LEU A 117 5.27 -0.04 -16.08
C LEU A 117 3.73 -0.02 -16.13
N ALA A 118 3.06 -0.51 -15.09
CA ALA A 118 1.60 -0.57 -14.99
C ALA A 118 0.93 0.82 -14.95
N ARG A 119 1.64 1.82 -14.42
CA ARG A 119 1.12 3.16 -14.19
C ARG A 119 0.73 3.89 -15.47
N GLN A 120 1.56 3.82 -16.52
CA GLN A 120 1.34 4.56 -17.76
C GLN A 120 0.03 4.18 -18.48
N PRO A 121 -0.28 2.89 -18.75
CA PRO A 121 -1.53 2.52 -19.41
C PRO A 121 -2.78 2.89 -18.58
N LEU A 122 -2.69 2.79 -17.24
CA LEU A 122 -3.78 3.25 -16.35
C LEU A 122 -3.98 4.77 -16.43
N LEU A 123 -2.89 5.54 -16.52
CA LEU A 123 -2.94 6.99 -16.67
C LEU A 123 -3.56 7.38 -18.02
N ASP A 124 -3.13 6.75 -19.10
CA ASP A 124 -3.70 6.98 -20.43
C ASP A 124 -5.20 6.69 -20.48
N MET A 125 -5.65 5.63 -19.80
CA MET A 125 -7.08 5.35 -19.66
C MET A 125 -7.80 6.41 -18.84
N ALA A 126 -7.27 6.76 -17.67
CA ALA A 126 -7.85 7.77 -16.77
C ALA A 126 -8.04 9.13 -17.45
N GLU A 127 -7.13 9.49 -18.37
CA GLU A 127 -7.12 10.74 -19.13
C GLU A 127 -7.79 10.60 -20.51
N GLY A 128 -8.33 9.43 -20.83
CA GLY A 128 -9.10 9.19 -22.06
C GLY A 128 -8.29 9.05 -23.33
N ARG A 129 -6.97 8.87 -23.22
CA ARG A 129 -6.06 8.60 -24.32
C ARG A 129 -6.02 7.12 -24.72
N SER A 130 -6.44 6.22 -23.83
CA SER A 130 -6.61 4.80 -24.13
C SER A 130 -8.03 4.31 -23.85
N GLN A 131 -8.44 3.30 -24.60
CA GLN A 131 -9.73 2.61 -24.48
C GLN A 131 -9.57 1.15 -24.00
N GLY A 132 -8.34 0.69 -23.79
CA GLY A 132 -8.04 -0.68 -23.40
C GLY A 132 -6.56 -0.89 -23.11
N PHE A 133 -6.17 -2.14 -22.86
CA PHE A 133 -4.82 -2.54 -22.53
C PHE A 133 -4.27 -3.51 -23.58
N GLY A 134 -2.99 -3.38 -23.90
CA GLY A 134 -2.29 -4.31 -24.77
C GLY A 134 -1.80 -5.55 -24.02
N ALA A 135 -1.38 -6.59 -24.75
CA ALA A 135 -0.88 -7.83 -24.14
C ALA A 135 0.31 -7.63 -23.18
N ALA A 136 1.15 -6.62 -23.45
CA ALA A 136 2.26 -6.29 -22.56
C ALA A 136 1.77 -5.69 -21.24
N ASP A 137 0.80 -4.78 -21.28
CA ASP A 137 0.18 -4.18 -20.08
C ASP A 137 -0.49 -5.26 -19.22
N GLU A 138 -1.25 -6.14 -19.87
CA GLU A 138 -1.94 -7.28 -19.24
C GLU A 138 -0.95 -8.18 -18.48
N ALA A 139 0.19 -8.51 -19.12
CA ALA A 139 1.23 -9.32 -18.49
C ALA A 139 1.90 -8.63 -17.28
N VAL A 140 2.04 -7.29 -17.30
CA VAL A 140 2.54 -6.55 -16.14
C VAL A 140 1.52 -6.56 -15.01
N PHE A 141 0.24 -6.35 -15.29
CA PHE A 141 -0.81 -6.37 -14.26
C PHE A 141 -0.90 -7.73 -13.56
N GLU A 142 -0.81 -8.83 -14.30
CA GLU A 142 -0.81 -10.18 -13.73
C GLU A 142 0.41 -10.43 -12.84
N ARG A 143 1.61 -10.08 -13.31
CA ARG A 143 2.84 -10.24 -12.53
C ARG A 143 2.80 -9.40 -11.25
N PHE A 144 2.36 -8.15 -11.35
CA PHE A 144 2.22 -7.23 -10.22
C PHE A 144 1.26 -7.77 -9.16
N ALA A 145 0.07 -8.22 -9.58
CA ALA A 145 -0.92 -8.80 -8.68
C ALA A 145 -0.44 -10.10 -8.02
N ALA A 146 0.24 -10.97 -8.78
CA ALA A 146 0.79 -12.22 -8.25
C ALA A 146 1.90 -11.98 -7.23
N CYS A 147 2.76 -10.97 -7.46
CA CYS A 147 3.81 -10.59 -6.52
C CYS A 147 3.21 -10.15 -5.18
N TYR A 148 2.23 -9.25 -5.19
CA TYR A 148 1.54 -8.83 -3.96
C TYR A 148 0.84 -9.96 -3.22
N ALA A 149 0.19 -10.88 -3.93
CA ALA A 149 -0.53 -11.99 -3.29
C ALA A 149 0.40 -12.87 -2.44
N SER A 150 1.56 -13.27 -2.99
CA SER A 150 2.54 -14.04 -2.21
C SER A 150 3.22 -13.21 -1.13
N HIS A 151 3.42 -11.92 -1.38
CA HIS A 151 4.14 -11.03 -0.46
C HIS A 151 3.35 -10.79 0.83
N VAL A 152 2.09 -10.34 0.69
CA VAL A 152 1.17 -10.11 1.81
C VAL A 152 1.02 -11.38 2.66
N GLU A 153 0.90 -12.54 2.02
CA GLU A 153 0.79 -13.81 2.75
C GLU A 153 2.04 -14.10 3.60
N ASN A 154 3.23 -13.86 3.06
CA ASN A 154 4.48 -14.06 3.79
C ASN A 154 4.62 -13.06 4.95
N GLU A 155 4.20 -11.81 4.76
CA GLU A 155 4.27 -10.79 5.81
C GLU A 155 3.34 -11.13 6.97
N GLU A 156 2.07 -11.35 6.70
CA GLU A 156 1.06 -11.60 7.73
C GLU A 156 1.31 -12.92 8.47
N ARG A 157 1.73 -13.98 7.75
CA ARG A 157 1.92 -15.30 8.36
C ARG A 157 3.26 -15.47 9.06
N LEU A 158 4.31 -14.80 8.57
CA LEU A 158 5.67 -15.08 8.99
C LEU A 158 6.37 -13.86 9.57
N ALA A 159 6.38 -12.71 8.88
CA ALA A 159 7.17 -11.56 9.32
C ALA A 159 6.53 -10.83 10.51
N TYR A 160 5.24 -10.49 10.42
CA TYR A 160 4.56 -9.70 11.44
C TYR A 160 4.48 -10.40 12.81
N PRO A 161 4.15 -11.69 12.93
CA PRO A 161 4.13 -12.36 14.23
C PRO A 161 5.50 -12.36 14.91
N GLN A 162 6.58 -12.54 14.13
CA GLN A 162 7.94 -12.54 14.64
C GLN A 162 8.38 -11.13 15.06
N ALA A 163 8.11 -10.11 14.23
CA ALA A 163 8.45 -8.72 14.54
C ALA A 163 7.72 -8.25 15.80
N ARG A 164 6.43 -8.60 15.94
CA ARG A 164 5.63 -8.31 17.14
C ARG A 164 6.22 -8.96 18.40
N GLY A 165 6.79 -10.17 18.28
CA GLY A 165 7.47 -10.87 19.37
C GLY A 165 8.81 -10.24 19.79
N LEU A 166 9.49 -9.56 18.86
CA LEU A 166 10.79 -8.91 19.12
C LEU A 166 10.66 -7.46 19.60
N LEU A 167 9.56 -6.78 19.25
CA LEU A 167 9.35 -5.36 19.56
C LEU A 167 8.61 -5.17 20.89
N PRO A 168 9.22 -4.52 21.90
CA PRO A 168 8.51 -4.12 23.10
C PRO A 168 7.31 -3.20 22.80
N GLU A 169 6.28 -3.23 23.63
CA GLU A 169 5.06 -2.41 23.44
C GLU A 169 5.37 -0.91 23.27
N ALA A 170 6.34 -0.38 24.02
CA ALA A 170 6.76 1.01 23.90
C ALA A 170 7.34 1.34 22.51
N THR A 171 8.07 0.40 21.90
CA THR A 171 8.62 0.54 20.55
C THR A 171 7.52 0.43 19.50
N GLN A 172 6.56 -0.48 19.67
CA GLN A 172 5.38 -0.56 18.79
C GLN A 172 4.56 0.74 18.85
N ALA A 173 4.37 1.33 20.02
CA ALA A 173 3.71 2.62 20.17
C ALA A 173 4.48 3.77 19.49
N ALA A 174 5.82 3.73 19.50
CA ALA A 174 6.66 4.71 18.79
C ALA A 174 6.53 4.56 17.27
N MET A 175 6.64 3.33 16.76
CA MET A 175 6.37 2.98 15.37
C MET A 175 5.01 3.54 14.90
N GLY A 176 3.94 3.28 15.65
CA GLY A 176 2.61 3.78 15.31
C GLY A 176 2.53 5.30 15.18
N ARG A 177 3.19 6.05 16.09
CA ARG A 177 3.27 7.53 16.00
C ARG A 177 4.01 7.99 14.75
N GLU A 178 5.12 7.35 14.43
CA GLU A 178 5.92 7.68 13.24
C GLU A 178 5.15 7.40 11.95
N MET A 179 4.45 6.25 11.87
CA MET A 179 3.54 5.92 10.78
C MET A 179 2.46 6.99 10.60
N ALA A 180 1.91 7.52 11.71
CA ALA A 180 0.90 8.57 11.69
C ALA A 180 1.44 9.89 11.12
N VAL A 181 2.62 10.32 11.57
CA VAL A 181 3.30 11.53 11.10
C VAL A 181 3.58 11.46 9.61
N ARG A 182 4.03 10.28 9.12
CA ARG A 182 4.27 10.03 7.69
C ARG A 182 3.02 10.22 6.82
N ARG A 183 1.84 10.13 7.44
CA ARG A 183 0.53 10.32 6.81
C ARG A 183 -0.10 11.69 7.12
N GLY A 184 0.69 12.62 7.68
CA GLY A 184 0.31 14.01 7.94
C GLY A 184 -0.40 14.25 9.27
N ALA A 185 -0.36 13.31 10.22
CA ALA A 185 -0.93 13.53 11.54
C ALA A 185 -0.08 14.54 12.34
N ASP A 186 -0.74 15.56 12.91
CA ASP A 186 -0.13 16.49 13.85
C ASP A 186 -0.20 15.89 15.27
N LEU A 187 0.93 15.39 15.77
CA LEU A 187 1.03 14.80 17.10
C LEU A 187 1.16 15.85 18.22
N SER A 188 1.26 17.15 17.90
CA SER A 188 1.42 18.22 18.88
C SER A 188 0.12 18.68 19.56
N ARG A 189 -1.01 18.05 19.23
CA ARG A 189 -2.35 18.36 19.76
C ARG A 189 -2.94 17.32 20.73
N ARG A 190 -2.12 16.48 21.35
CA ARG A 190 -2.59 15.55 22.41
C ARG A 190 -2.35 16.13 23.79
#